data_AF-U7UNI1-F1
#
_entry.id   AF-U7UNI1-F1
#
_cell.length_a   1.000
_cell.length_b   1.000
_cell.length_c   1.000
_cell.angle_alpha   90.00
_cell.angle_beta   90.00
_cell.angle_gamma   90.00
#
_symmetry.space_group_name_H-M   'P 1'
#
loop_
_entity.id
_entity.type
_entity.pdbx_description
1 polymer ?
#
loop_
_entity_poly.entity_id
_entity_poly.type
_entity_poly.pdbx_seq_one_letter_code
_entity_poly.pdbx_strand_id
1 'polypeptide(L)'
;MKASVVGLLILSGSAPIERAKRNPFDEAPDRLVLLPKGRMAFIELKAPEKKLRTLQKRRMKQLSASGFSRYVVDNTAIIQDIIDEIRGGAK
;
A
#
# COMPACT_ATOMS: atom_id res chain seq x y z
N MET A 1 -17.20 -2.63 13.67
CA MET A 1 -16.91 -1.47 12.79
C MET A 1 -16.63 -2.02 11.40
N LYS A 2 -17.38 -1.61 10.37
CA LYS A 2 -17.20 -2.13 9.00
C LYS A 2 -16.12 -1.29 8.30
N ALA A 3 -14.99 -1.90 7.96
CA ALA A 3 -14.01 -1.30 7.06
C ALA A 3 -14.44 -1.62 5.62
N SER A 4 -14.66 -0.60 4.80
CA SER A 4 -14.93 -0.78 3.37
C SER A 4 -13.60 -0.86 2.62
N VAL A 5 -13.40 -1.96 1.90
CA VAL A 5 -12.31 -2.11 0.93
C VAL A 5 -12.70 -1.29 -0.31
N VAL A 6 -11.98 -0.20 -0.58
CA VAL A 6 -12.12 0.58 -1.80
C VAL A 6 -10.95 0.22 -2.72
N GLY A 7 -11.26 -0.26 -3.93
CA GLY A 7 -10.29 -0.50 -4.98
C GLY A 7 -9.57 0.81 -5.34
N LEU A 8 -8.24 0.76 -5.32
CA LEU A 8 -7.39 1.92 -5.52
C LEU A 8 -7.21 2.24 -7.02
N LEU A 9 -7.73 3.39 -7.45
CA LEU A 9 -7.39 4.03 -8.72
C LEU A 9 -6.35 5.13 -8.45
N ILE A 10 -5.12 4.98 -8.96
CA ILE A 10 -4.09 6.03 -8.87
C ILE A 10 -4.15 6.90 -10.13
N LEU A 11 -4.61 8.15 -9.98
CA LEU A 11 -4.53 9.20 -10.98
C LEU A 11 -3.40 10.17 -10.62
N SER A 12 -2.20 9.92 -11.12
CA SER A 12 -1.22 11.00 -11.36
C SER A 12 -0.22 10.56 -12.42
N GLY A 13 -0.33 11.12 -13.63
CA GLY A 13 0.66 10.97 -14.71
C GLY A 13 0.12 10.23 -15.92
N SER A 14 -0.24 11.00 -16.94
CA SER A 14 -0.80 10.61 -18.22
C SER A 14 0.09 9.62 -18.99
N ALA A 15 -0.26 8.34 -18.95
CA ALA A 15 -0.09 7.46 -20.09
C ALA A 15 -1.39 6.67 -20.24
N PRO A 16 -2.02 6.66 -21.43
CA PRO A 16 -3.21 5.85 -21.67
C PRO A 16 -2.93 4.41 -21.24
N ILE A 17 -3.90 3.80 -20.52
CA ILE A 17 -3.85 2.40 -20.06
C ILE A 17 -3.49 1.45 -21.22
N GLU A 18 -3.79 1.84 -22.45
CA GLU A 18 -3.48 1.14 -23.70
C GLU A 18 -1.97 0.94 -24.02
N ARG A 19 -1.04 1.68 -23.40
CA ARG A 19 0.41 1.57 -23.69
C ARG A 19 1.23 0.79 -22.67
N ALA A 20 0.63 0.27 -21.60
CA ALA A 20 1.39 -0.49 -20.62
C ALA A 20 1.71 -1.89 -21.17
N LYS A 21 2.99 -2.14 -21.53
CA LYS A 21 3.52 -3.48 -21.87
C LYS A 21 3.37 -4.51 -20.72
N ARG A 22 2.88 -4.10 -19.56
CA ARG A 22 2.70 -4.89 -18.34
C ARG A 22 1.34 -4.62 -17.75
N ASN A 23 0.77 -5.61 -17.08
CA ASN A 23 -0.48 -5.46 -16.39
C ASN A 23 -0.34 -4.38 -15.30
N PRO A 24 -1.12 -3.28 -15.34
CA PRO A 24 -1.04 -2.22 -14.34
C PRO A 24 -1.29 -2.71 -12.90
N PHE A 25 -1.91 -3.89 -12.73
CA PHE A 25 -2.12 -4.51 -11.43
C PHE A 25 -0.89 -5.23 -10.85
N ASP A 26 0.14 -5.54 -11.66
CA ASP A 26 1.37 -6.20 -11.16
C ASP A 26 2.19 -5.31 -10.21
N GLU A 27 1.88 -4.01 -10.21
CA GLU A 27 2.58 -2.98 -9.44
C GLU A 27 1.72 -2.41 -8.30
N ALA A 28 0.43 -2.72 -8.27
CA ALA A 28 -0.48 -2.23 -7.25
C ALA A 28 -0.18 -2.92 -5.90
N PRO A 29 -0.11 -2.17 -4.79
CA PRO A 29 -0.02 -2.78 -3.46
C PRO A 29 -1.25 -3.65 -3.19
N ASP A 30 -1.05 -4.77 -2.49
CA ASP A 30 -2.10 -5.76 -2.24
C ASP A 30 -3.31 -5.20 -1.46
N ARG A 31 -3.09 -4.23 -0.57
CA ARG A 31 -4.18 -3.61 0.21
C ARG A 31 -4.03 -2.11 0.39
N LEU A 32 -5.18 -1.46 0.49
CA LEU A 32 -5.34 -0.08 0.97
C LEU A 32 -6.07 -0.11 2.32
N VAL A 33 -5.48 0.49 3.34
CA VAL A 33 -6.10 0.68 4.65
C VAL A 33 -6.63 2.10 4.74
N LEU A 34 -7.92 2.24 5.05
CA LEU A 34 -8.59 3.52 5.28
C LEU A 34 -9.14 3.54 6.71
N LEU A 35 -8.72 4.54 7.49
CA LEU A 35 -9.11 4.72 8.88
C LEU A 35 -9.83 6.08 9.06
N PRO A 36 -10.66 6.21 10.11
CA PRO A 36 -11.32 7.47 10.42
C PRO A 36 -10.33 8.64 10.55
N LYS A 37 -10.81 9.84 10.23
CA LYS A 37 -10.03 11.09 10.16
C LYS A 37 -9.04 11.15 8.98
N GLY A 38 -9.37 10.50 7.85
CA GLY A 38 -8.58 10.58 6.61
C GLY A 38 -7.22 9.90 6.69
N ARG A 39 -7.01 9.01 7.67
CA ARG A 39 -5.75 8.27 7.84
C ARG A 39 -5.73 7.08 6.90
N MET A 40 -4.62 6.88 6.19
CA MET A 40 -4.51 5.81 5.21
C MET A 40 -3.10 5.24 5.08
N ALA A 41 -3.01 4.00 4.61
CA ALA A 41 -1.74 3.37 4.26
C ALA A 41 -1.87 2.31 3.17
N PHE A 42 -0.78 2.09 2.45
CA PHE A 42 -0.65 1.00 1.48
C PHE A 42 0.06 -0.20 2.10
N ILE A 43 -0.47 -1.40 1.89
CA ILE A 43 0.10 -2.64 2.42
C ILE A 43 0.44 -3.57 1.26
N GLU A 44 1.69 -4.01 1.23
CA GLU A 44 2.11 -5.17 0.46
C GLU A 44 2.12 -6.41 1.37
N LEU A 45 1.50 -7.49 0.94
CA LEU A 45 1.54 -8.78 1.62
C LEU A 45 2.61 -9.68 1.03
N LYS A 46 3.40 -10.31 1.89
CA LYS A 46 4.39 -11.32 1.50
C LYS A 46 4.13 -12.62 2.27
N ALA A 47 4.49 -13.74 1.67
CA ALA A 47 4.75 -14.93 2.48
C ALA A 47 5.98 -14.68 3.36
N PRO A 48 6.11 -15.34 4.52
CA PRO A 48 7.28 -15.21 5.39
C PRO A 48 8.60 -15.31 4.60
N GLU A 49 9.55 -14.43 4.96
CA GLU A 49 10.90 -14.34 4.36
C GLU A 49 10.95 -13.92 2.88
N LYS A 50 9.80 -13.65 2.23
CA LYS A 50 9.79 -13.18 0.84
C LYS A 50 10.00 -11.67 0.77
N LYS A 51 10.91 -11.26 -0.11
CA LYS A 51 11.24 -9.84 -0.35
C LYS A 51 10.36 -9.23 -1.46
N LEU A 52 10.26 -7.91 -1.45
CA LEU A 52 9.67 -7.14 -2.55
C LEU A 52 10.43 -7.38 -3.86
N ARG A 53 9.70 -7.49 -4.97
CA ARG A 53 10.25 -7.46 -6.32
C ARG A 53 10.77 -6.04 -6.63
N THR A 54 11.68 -5.92 -7.59
CA THR A 54 12.30 -4.63 -7.97
C THR A 54 11.26 -3.54 -8.28
N LEU A 55 10.18 -3.92 -8.97
CA LEU A 55 9.12 -2.99 -9.37
C LEU A 55 8.28 -2.53 -8.17
N GLN A 56 7.89 -3.47 -7.31
CA GLN A 56 7.20 -3.17 -6.06
C GLN A 56 8.04 -2.23 -5.20
N LYS A 57 9.36 -2.46 -5.06
CA LYS A 57 10.27 -1.54 -4.36
C LYS A 57 10.22 -0.12 -4.92
N ARG A 58 10.23 0.03 -6.25
CA ARG A 58 10.11 1.34 -6.92
C ARG A 58 8.77 1.99 -6.61
N ARG A 59 7.66 1.23 -6.67
CA ARG A 59 6.33 1.74 -6.35
C ARG A 59 6.20 2.17 -4.90
N MET A 60 6.68 1.35 -3.96
CA MET A 60 6.72 1.69 -2.54
C MET A 60 7.53 2.97 -2.29
N LYS A 61 8.66 3.16 -3.00
CA LYS A 61 9.44 4.40 -2.91
C LYS A 61 8.65 5.61 -3.43
N GLN A 62 7.90 5.47 -4.53
CA GLN A 62 7.05 6.55 -5.05
C GLN A 62 5.95 6.91 -4.04
N LEU A 63 5.22 5.92 -3.51
CA LEU A 63 4.17 6.15 -2.51
C LEU A 63 4.70 6.85 -1.27
N SER A 64 5.88 6.44 -0.80
CA SER A 64 6.58 7.12 0.31
C SER A 64 6.92 8.56 -0.01
N ALA A 65 7.44 8.83 -1.21
CA ALA A 65 7.88 10.16 -1.61
C ALA A 65 6.69 11.12 -1.74
N SER A 66 5.50 10.59 -2.01
CA SER A 66 4.23 11.33 -2.00
C SER A 66 3.64 11.53 -0.60
N GLY A 67 4.31 11.08 0.47
CA GLY A 67 3.88 11.27 1.85
C GLY A 67 2.92 10.22 2.39
N PHE A 68 2.71 9.11 1.66
CA PHE A 68 1.84 8.03 2.14
C PHE A 68 2.58 7.03 3.03
N SER A 69 1.92 6.61 4.12
CA SER A 69 2.35 5.49 4.93
C SER A 69 2.26 4.18 4.16
N ARG A 70 3.22 3.29 4.40
CA ARG A 70 3.39 2.10 3.59
C ARG A 70 4.02 0.98 4.41
N TYR A 71 3.52 -0.24 4.27
CA TYR A 71 3.99 -1.37 5.07
C TYR A 71 4.15 -2.63 4.21
N VAL A 72 5.10 -3.48 4.59
CA VAL A 72 5.22 -4.84 4.07
C VAL A 72 4.87 -5.76 5.22
N VAL A 73 3.88 -6.63 5.02
CA VAL A 73 3.38 -7.54 6.05
C VAL A 73 3.61 -8.96 5.60
N ASP A 74 4.41 -9.70 6.37
CA ASP A 74 4.70 -11.12 6.16
C ASP A 74 4.21 -12.02 7.30
N ASN A 75 3.67 -11.42 8.36
CA ASN A 75 3.10 -12.08 9.52
C ASN A 75 1.90 -11.27 10.06
N THR A 76 0.85 -11.96 10.52
CA THR A 76 -0.33 -11.31 11.10
C THR A 76 -0.08 -10.68 12.47
N ALA A 77 0.96 -11.09 13.19
CA ALA A 77 1.24 -10.58 14.54
C ALA A 77 1.47 -9.05 14.59
N ILE A 78 2.01 -8.46 13.52
CA ILE A 78 2.33 -7.02 13.47
C ILE A 78 1.16 -6.15 13.00
N ILE A 79 0.01 -6.75 12.64
CA ILE A 79 -1.12 -6.01 12.07
C ILE A 79 -1.65 -4.97 13.06
N GLN A 80 -1.72 -5.31 14.34
CA GLN A 80 -2.22 -4.40 15.37
C GLN A 80 -1.31 -3.18 15.51
N ASP A 81 0.00 -3.39 15.59
CA ASP A 81 1.00 -2.32 15.67
C ASP A 81 0.91 -1.36 14.48
N ILE A 82 0.76 -1.90 13.27
CA ILE A 82 0.58 -1.09 12.05
C ILE A 82 -0.69 -0.25 12.12
N ILE A 83 -1.81 -0.83 12.56
CA ILE A 83 -3.07 -0.09 12.70
C ILE A 83 -2.93 1.06 13.69
N ASP A 84 -2.25 0.82 14.81
CA ASP A 84 -2.06 1.83 15.85
C ASP A 84 -1.07 2.93 15.41
N GLU A 85 -0.04 2.57 14.64
CA GLU A 85 0.84 3.54 13.99
C GLU A 85 0.08 4.43 12.99
N ILE A 86 -0.74 3.85 12.12
CA ILE A 86 -1.55 4.62 11.16
C ILE A 86 -2.55 5.52 11.88
N ARG A 87 -3.05 5.11 13.06
CA ARG A 87 -3.87 5.94 13.94
C ARG A 87 -3.07 7.10 14.56
N GLY A 88 -1.80 7.28 14.27
CA GLY A 88 -0.99 8.34 14.86
C GLY A 88 -0.67 8.03 16.32
N GLY A 89 -0.33 6.76 16.60
CA GLY A 89 0.19 6.33 17.89
C GLY A 89 1.25 7.32 18.36
N ALA A 90 0.91 8.04 19.43
CA ALA A 90 1.79 8.98 20.09
C ALA A 90 3.06 8.24 20.55
N LYS A 91 4.21 8.78 20.18
CA LYS A 91 5.33 8.88 21.13
C LYS A 91 5.46 10.33 21.52
#